data_AF-A0AAU2UGS6-F1
#
_entry.id   AF-A0AAU2UGS6-F1
#
_cell.length_a   1.000
_cell.length_b   1.000
_cell.length_c   1.000
_cell.angle_alpha   90.00
_cell.angle_beta   90.00
_cell.angle_gamma   90.00
#
_symmetry.space_group_name_H-M   'P 1'
#
loop_
_entity.id
_entity.type
_entity.pdbx_description
1 polymer ?
#
loop_
_entity_poly.entity_id
_entity_poly.type
_entity_poly.pdbx_seq_one_letter_code
_entity_poly.pdbx_strand_id
1 'polypeptide(L)'
;MNVSRIALAGGVAASTVLLLAGTASAHVSVQPQGEAAKGGYATVNFKVPNERDDASTSKVEVNFPTDHPLASVMPQAVPGWDIEVTRSKLAKPMEMHGQKINEAVSKVTWTATGDKDERGIRPGDFQQFPLSIGQLPEDTDQLVFKAIQTYDNKEVVRWIEEQKKGAEEPESPAPVLALTAPATGEHGAAADAKSADAGAQDADKKTTAASDASASDTTARVLGIVGIVIGVAGVAFGVLAGRRRTA
;
A
#
# COMPACT_ATOMS: atom_id res chain seq x y z
N MET A 1 44.22 23.47 0.02
CA MET A 1 42.75 23.34 0.05
C MET A 1 42.38 22.58 1.31
N ASN A 2 41.86 23.28 2.31
CA ASN A 2 41.91 22.87 3.72
C ASN A 2 41.03 21.66 3.99
N VAL A 3 41.62 20.62 4.56
CA VAL A 3 41.00 19.34 4.96
C VAL A 3 39.69 19.56 5.75
N SER A 4 39.61 20.64 6.53
CA SER A 4 38.41 21.05 7.27
C SER A 4 37.18 21.35 6.41
N ARG A 5 37.34 21.83 5.16
CA ARG A 5 36.21 22.12 4.26
C ARG A 5 35.65 20.86 3.60
N ILE A 6 36.50 19.84 3.40
CA ILE A 6 36.08 18.53 2.88
C ILE A 6 35.37 17.73 3.98
N ALA A 7 35.89 17.79 5.22
CA ALA A 7 35.25 17.16 6.37
C ALA A 7 33.85 17.74 6.68
N LEU A 8 33.69 19.07 6.60
CA LEU A 8 32.39 19.72 6.85
C LEU A 8 31.36 19.39 5.74
N ALA A 9 31.77 19.41 4.46
CA ALA A 9 30.89 19.06 3.35
C ALA A 9 30.50 17.57 3.34
N GLY A 10 31.45 16.68 3.67
CA GLY A 10 31.19 15.24 3.82
C GLY A 10 30.28 14.93 5.01
N GLY A 11 30.46 15.63 6.14
CA GLY A 11 29.61 15.50 7.31
C GLY A 11 28.15 15.87 7.02
N VAL A 12 27.92 17.02 6.38
CA VAL A 12 26.56 17.48 6.01
C VAL A 12 25.89 16.49 5.05
N ALA A 13 26.60 16.02 4.02
CA ALA A 13 26.05 15.05 3.07
C ALA A 13 25.69 13.71 3.73
N ALA A 14 26.53 13.20 4.62
CA ALA A 14 26.27 11.96 5.36
C ALA A 14 25.06 12.09 6.30
N SER A 15 24.93 13.22 7.00
CA SER A 15 23.76 13.48 7.85
C SER A 15 22.46 13.61 7.05
N THR A 16 22.49 14.22 5.86
CA THR A 16 21.30 14.29 4.99
C THR A 16 20.89 12.91 4.48
N VAL A 17 21.85 12.03 4.14
CA VAL A 17 21.56 10.64 3.73
C VAL A 17 20.98 9.83 4.89
N LEU A 18 21.50 9.96 6.11
CA LEU A 18 20.96 9.29 7.29
C LEU A 18 19.55 9.77 7.66
N LEU A 19 19.22 11.04 7.42
CA LEU A 19 17.88 11.59 7.62
C LEU A 19 16.86 11.14 6.56
N LEU A 20 17.33 10.64 5.42
CA LEU A 20 16.51 10.14 4.31
C LEU A 20 16.51 8.60 4.22
N ALA A 21 17.26 7.92 5.08
CA ALA A 21 17.22 6.48 5.20
C ALA A 21 15.86 6.09 5.80
N GLY A 22 14.88 5.82 4.94
CA GLY A 22 13.65 5.18 5.35
C GLY A 22 13.97 3.88 6.08
N THR A 23 13.18 3.54 7.09
CA THR A 23 13.28 2.23 7.74
C THR A 23 13.12 1.17 6.66
N ALA A 24 14.13 0.31 6.50
CA ALA A 24 13.99 -0.87 5.67
C ALA A 24 12.96 -1.76 6.37
N SER A 25 11.68 -1.57 6.04
CA SER A 25 10.58 -2.26 6.71
C SER A 25 10.53 -3.70 6.22
N ALA A 26 10.99 -4.60 7.09
CA ALA A 26 10.88 -6.04 6.96
C ALA A 26 9.60 -6.57 7.68
N HIS A 27 8.71 -5.67 8.10
CA HIS A 27 7.49 -6.06 8.79
C HIS A 27 6.42 -6.57 7.82
N VAL A 28 5.59 -7.52 8.28
CA VAL A 28 4.33 -7.83 7.58
C VAL A 28 3.47 -6.57 7.58
N SER A 29 2.93 -6.23 6.42
CA SER A 29 2.14 -5.02 6.26
C SER A 29 0.95 -5.26 5.33
N VAL A 30 -0.05 -4.37 5.41
CA VAL A 30 -1.24 -4.43 4.57
C VAL A 30 -1.44 -3.10 3.86
N GLN A 31 -1.66 -3.13 2.55
CA GLN A 31 -1.95 -1.93 1.76
C GLN A 31 -3.11 -2.17 0.80
N PRO A 32 -3.99 -1.17 0.59
CA PRO A 32 -5.02 -1.24 -0.44
C PRO A 32 -4.40 -1.06 -1.83
N GLN A 33 -4.98 -1.73 -2.83
CA GLN A 33 -4.83 -1.39 -4.24
C GLN A 33 -5.81 -0.27 -4.56
N GLY A 34 -5.36 0.98 -4.40
CA GLY A 34 -6.21 2.16 -4.49
C GLY A 34 -6.68 2.62 -3.11
N GLU A 35 -7.98 2.88 -2.96
CA GLU A 35 -8.55 3.37 -1.71
C GLU A 35 -9.27 2.26 -0.92
N ALA A 36 -9.16 2.32 0.40
CA ALA A 36 -9.97 1.52 1.32
C ALA A 36 -11.03 2.42 1.97
N ALA A 37 -12.00 2.86 1.16
CA ALA A 37 -13.05 3.76 1.62
C ALA A 37 -13.99 3.08 2.61
N LYS A 38 -14.29 3.77 3.72
CA LYS A 38 -15.33 3.38 4.68
C LYS A 38 -16.65 3.06 3.98
N GLY A 39 -17.30 1.98 4.39
CA GLY A 39 -18.55 1.50 3.77
C GLY A 39 -18.36 0.85 2.38
N GLY A 40 -17.14 0.82 1.85
CA GLY A 40 -16.85 0.25 0.53
C GLY A 40 -16.30 -1.18 0.56
N TYR A 41 -15.87 -1.65 -0.60
CA TYR A 41 -15.05 -2.85 -0.76
C TYR A 41 -13.67 -2.42 -1.26
N ALA A 42 -12.63 -3.12 -0.83
CA ALA A 42 -11.27 -2.85 -1.25
C ALA A 42 -10.52 -4.14 -1.53
N THR A 43 -9.65 -4.11 -2.55
CA THR A 43 -8.61 -5.13 -2.70
C THR A 43 -7.41 -4.68 -1.88
N VAL A 44 -6.95 -5.52 -0.96
CA VAL A 44 -5.77 -5.28 -0.12
C VAL A 44 -4.72 -6.36 -0.34
N ASN A 45 -3.46 -6.02 -0.15
CA ASN A 45 -2.35 -6.97 -0.18
C ASN A 45 -1.69 -7.05 1.18
N PHE A 46 -1.61 -8.25 1.74
CA PHE A 46 -0.67 -8.53 2.80
C PHE A 46 0.69 -8.81 2.18
N LYS A 47 1.66 -7.90 2.37
CA LYS A 47 3.04 -8.10 1.96
C LYS A 47 3.79 -8.76 3.12
N VAL A 48 4.34 -9.94 2.88
CA VAL A 48 5.06 -10.75 3.86
C VAL A 48 6.48 -10.97 3.35
N PRO A 49 7.50 -10.31 3.93
CA PRO A 49 8.90 -10.61 3.66
C PRO A 49 9.39 -11.81 4.48
N ASN A 50 10.45 -12.46 4.02
CA ASN A 50 11.18 -13.46 4.79
C ASN A 50 12.37 -12.80 5.51
N GLU A 51 12.45 -12.95 6.83
CA GLU A 51 13.50 -12.38 7.69
C GLU A 51 14.48 -13.44 8.24
N ARG A 52 14.57 -14.61 7.60
CA ARG A 52 15.48 -15.69 7.97
C ARG A 52 16.41 -15.97 6.80
N ASP A 53 17.68 -16.13 7.11
CA ASP A 53 18.72 -16.43 6.12
C ASP A 53 18.76 -17.93 5.76
N ASP A 54 18.21 -18.78 6.62
CA ASP A 54 18.34 -20.24 6.57
C ASP A 54 17.00 -20.99 6.53
N ALA A 55 15.88 -20.28 6.46
CA ALA A 55 14.54 -20.85 6.52
C ALA A 55 13.57 -20.14 5.58
N SER A 56 12.63 -20.88 5.01
CA SER A 56 11.56 -20.33 4.16
C SER A 56 10.26 -20.16 4.94
N THR A 57 9.52 -19.08 4.69
CA THR A 57 8.15 -18.95 5.22
C THR A 57 7.25 -19.97 4.54
N SER A 58 6.70 -20.88 5.32
CA SER A 58 5.87 -21.99 4.83
C SER A 58 4.38 -21.81 5.11
N LYS A 59 4.02 -20.95 6.06
CA LYS A 59 2.62 -20.64 6.36
C LYS A 59 2.44 -19.21 6.84
N VAL A 60 1.36 -18.59 6.40
CA VAL A 60 0.92 -17.27 6.85
C VAL A 60 -0.53 -17.37 7.31
N GLU A 61 -0.81 -16.90 8.51
CA GLU A 61 -2.17 -16.79 9.05
C GLU A 61 -2.47 -15.32 9.31
N VAL A 62 -3.58 -14.82 8.79
CA VAL A 62 -4.07 -13.46 9.07
C VAL A 62 -5.40 -13.58 9.80
N ASN A 63 -5.42 -13.12 11.06
CA ASN A 63 -6.62 -13.03 11.87
C ASN A 63 -7.29 -11.68 11.64
N PHE A 64 -8.59 -11.74 11.36
CA PHE A 64 -9.42 -10.57 11.11
C PHE A 64 -9.87 -9.93 12.43
N PRO A 65 -10.02 -8.59 12.48
CA PRO A 65 -10.52 -7.88 13.64
C PRO A 65 -11.89 -8.41 14.08
N THR A 66 -12.05 -8.69 15.38
CA THR A 66 -13.31 -9.23 15.94
C THR A 66 -14.26 -8.14 16.44
N ASP A 67 -13.71 -6.97 16.71
CA ASP A 67 -14.37 -5.71 17.02
C ASP A 67 -15.03 -5.09 15.79
N HIS A 68 -14.40 -5.21 14.62
CA HIS A 68 -14.95 -4.81 13.32
C HIS A 68 -14.97 -6.00 12.33
N PRO A 69 -15.91 -6.95 12.49
CA PRO A 69 -15.94 -8.15 11.68
C PRO A 69 -16.25 -7.87 10.21
N LEU A 70 -15.59 -8.61 9.31
CA LEU A 70 -15.83 -8.51 7.87
C LEU A 70 -16.57 -9.76 7.35
N ALA A 71 -17.76 -9.54 6.78
CA ALA A 71 -18.58 -10.62 6.24
C ALA A 71 -18.06 -11.16 4.90
N SER A 72 -17.50 -10.28 4.05
CA SER A 72 -16.91 -10.63 2.76
C SER A 72 -15.40 -10.52 2.80
N VAL A 73 -14.74 -11.67 2.64
CA VAL A 73 -13.30 -11.78 2.43
C VAL A 73 -13.11 -12.83 1.36
N MET A 74 -12.54 -12.42 0.23
CA MET A 74 -12.32 -13.25 -0.94
C MET A 74 -10.84 -13.24 -1.29
N PRO A 75 -10.10 -14.32 -0.98
CA PRO A 75 -8.70 -14.42 -1.35
C PRO A 75 -8.54 -14.61 -2.86
N GLN A 76 -7.54 -13.94 -3.42
CA GLN A 76 -7.07 -14.27 -4.76
C GLN A 76 -6.17 -15.51 -4.70
N ALA A 77 -6.29 -16.40 -5.67
CA ALA A 77 -5.41 -17.56 -5.78
C ALA A 77 -3.94 -17.11 -5.92
N VAL A 78 -3.06 -17.70 -5.12
CA VAL A 78 -1.61 -17.48 -5.16
C VAL A 78 -0.95 -18.80 -5.58
N PRO A 79 -0.26 -18.85 -6.73
CA PRO A 79 0.41 -20.07 -7.17
C PRO A 79 1.38 -20.61 -6.11
N GLY A 80 1.34 -21.92 -5.86
CA GLY A 80 2.17 -22.56 -4.83
C GLY A 80 1.66 -22.39 -3.39
N TRP A 81 0.42 -21.94 -3.18
CA TRP A 81 -0.19 -21.80 -1.86
C TRP A 81 -1.61 -22.33 -1.82
N ASP A 82 -1.89 -23.18 -0.84
CA ASP A 82 -3.26 -23.55 -0.46
C ASP A 82 -3.86 -22.48 0.44
N ILE A 83 -5.14 -22.19 0.27
CA ILE A 83 -5.85 -21.12 0.98
C ILE A 83 -7.03 -21.70 1.76
N GLU A 84 -7.09 -21.42 3.05
CA GLU A 84 -8.21 -21.77 3.92
C GLU A 84 -8.82 -20.50 4.52
N VAL A 85 -10.14 -20.33 4.36
CA VAL A 85 -10.91 -19.23 4.96
C VAL A 85 -11.76 -19.78 6.10
N THR A 86 -11.43 -19.40 7.32
CA THR A 86 -12.20 -19.78 8.52
C THR A 86 -13.21 -18.70 8.86
N ARG A 87 -14.46 -19.12 9.10
CA ARG A 87 -15.54 -18.26 9.60
C ARG A 87 -15.84 -18.58 11.05
N SER A 88 -16.33 -17.59 11.79
CA SER A 88 -16.76 -17.74 13.18
C SER A 88 -18.07 -17.04 13.42
N LYS A 89 -18.83 -17.54 14.40
CA LYS A 89 -20.09 -16.95 14.82
C LYS A 89 -19.85 -15.60 15.48
N LEU A 90 -20.59 -14.60 15.04
CA LEU A 90 -20.56 -13.27 15.61
C LEU A 90 -21.25 -13.23 16.96
N ALA A 91 -20.65 -12.50 17.91
CA ALA A 91 -21.30 -12.20 19.19
C ALA A 91 -22.56 -11.35 18.99
N LYS A 92 -22.53 -10.44 18.01
CA LYS A 92 -23.66 -9.62 17.59
C LYS A 92 -23.85 -9.80 16.08
N PRO A 93 -25.03 -10.22 15.61
CA PRO A 93 -25.30 -10.27 14.18
C PRO A 93 -25.12 -8.89 13.55
N MET A 94 -24.59 -8.85 12.33
CA MET A 94 -24.44 -7.64 11.53
C MET A 94 -25.43 -7.65 10.36
N GLU A 95 -25.87 -6.48 9.93
CA GLU A 95 -26.72 -6.33 8.74
C GLU A 95 -25.81 -6.02 7.53
N MET A 96 -26.00 -6.74 6.44
CA MET A 96 -25.33 -6.45 5.16
C MET A 96 -26.33 -6.66 4.03
N HIS A 97 -26.55 -5.64 3.19
CA HIS A 97 -27.55 -5.66 2.11
C HIS A 97 -28.97 -6.06 2.56
N GLY A 98 -29.37 -5.63 3.77
CA GLY A 98 -30.67 -5.94 4.37
C GLY A 98 -30.81 -7.41 4.82
N GLN A 99 -29.71 -8.16 4.88
CA GLN A 99 -29.66 -9.49 5.44
C GLN A 99 -28.88 -9.54 6.74
N LYS A 100 -29.42 -10.30 7.68
CA LYS A 100 -28.78 -10.59 8.97
C LYS A 100 -27.69 -11.64 8.81
N ILE A 101 -26.45 -11.22 8.98
CA ILE A 101 -25.26 -12.06 8.96
C ILE A 101 -24.87 -12.45 10.39
N ASN A 102 -24.78 -13.76 10.65
CA ASN A 102 -24.43 -14.28 11.98
C ASN A 102 -22.99 -14.83 12.05
N GLU A 103 -22.28 -14.87 10.92
CA GLU A 103 -20.91 -15.36 10.83
C GLU A 103 -20.05 -14.42 9.98
N ALA A 104 -18.82 -14.20 10.41
CA ALA A 104 -17.84 -13.42 9.66
C ALA A 104 -16.54 -14.21 9.52
N VAL A 105 -15.71 -13.80 8.57
CA VAL A 105 -14.38 -14.39 8.41
C VAL A 105 -13.53 -13.98 9.61
N SER A 106 -12.97 -14.97 10.29
CA SER A 106 -12.09 -14.77 11.45
C SER A 106 -10.62 -14.95 11.09
N LYS A 107 -10.33 -15.78 10.08
CA LYS A 107 -8.95 -16.08 9.69
C LYS A 107 -8.86 -16.46 8.22
N VAL A 108 -7.77 -16.06 7.58
CA VAL A 108 -7.32 -16.63 6.31
C VAL A 108 -5.92 -17.22 6.51
N THR A 109 -5.75 -18.46 6.08
CA THR A 109 -4.49 -19.19 6.18
C THR A 109 -3.99 -19.51 4.79
N TRP A 110 -2.73 -19.19 4.51
CA TRP A 110 -2.00 -19.63 3.34
C TRP A 110 -0.95 -20.64 3.77
N THR A 111 -0.92 -21.81 3.13
CA THR A 111 0.11 -22.84 3.36
C THR A 111 0.83 -23.13 2.06
N ALA A 112 2.15 -23.00 2.06
CA ALA A 112 2.97 -23.26 0.88
C ALA A 112 2.87 -24.73 0.47
N THR A 113 2.66 -24.96 -0.82
CA THR A 113 2.58 -26.28 -1.44
C THR A 113 3.82 -26.53 -2.31
N GLY A 114 4.04 -27.80 -2.66
CA GLY A 114 5.20 -28.22 -3.45
C GLY A 114 6.37 -28.74 -2.61
N ASP A 115 7.50 -28.97 -3.29
CA ASP A 115 8.68 -29.61 -2.72
C ASP A 115 9.36 -28.72 -1.66
N LYS A 116 9.87 -29.36 -0.62
CA LYS A 116 10.40 -28.69 0.58
C LYS A 116 11.49 -27.66 0.31
N ASP A 117 12.28 -27.84 -0.75
CA ASP A 117 13.44 -27.01 -1.08
C ASP A 117 13.08 -25.82 -1.99
N GLU A 118 11.85 -25.78 -2.54
CA GLU A 118 11.39 -24.72 -3.44
C GLU A 118 10.05 -24.08 -3.03
N ARG A 119 9.47 -24.49 -1.89
CA ARG A 119 8.18 -23.98 -1.42
C ARG A 119 8.31 -22.75 -0.54
N GLY A 120 7.30 -21.88 -0.62
CA GLY A 120 7.12 -20.76 0.29
C GLY A 120 7.92 -19.52 -0.10
N ILE A 121 8.10 -18.60 0.86
CA ILE A 121 8.87 -17.37 0.67
C ILE A 121 10.31 -17.67 1.08
N ARG A 122 11.27 -17.60 0.17
CA ARG A 122 12.69 -17.89 0.45
C ARG A 122 13.40 -16.74 1.18
N PRO A 123 14.56 -16.99 1.80
CA PRO A 123 15.43 -15.93 2.31
C PRO A 123 15.63 -14.80 1.30
N GLY A 124 15.42 -13.55 1.74
CA GLY A 124 15.57 -12.35 0.91
C GLY A 124 14.41 -12.04 -0.05
N ASP A 125 13.44 -12.95 -0.20
CA ASP A 125 12.23 -12.75 -1.01
C ASP A 125 11.06 -12.20 -0.15
N PHE A 126 10.02 -11.70 -0.83
CA PHE A 126 8.73 -11.40 -0.22
C PHE A 126 7.59 -11.97 -1.08
N GLN A 127 6.42 -12.17 -0.47
CA GLN A 127 5.19 -12.55 -1.18
C GLN A 127 4.07 -11.58 -0.84
N GLN A 128 3.17 -11.37 -1.81
CA GLN A 128 1.90 -10.67 -1.59
C GLN A 128 0.74 -11.67 -1.54
N PHE A 129 -0.17 -11.49 -0.60
CA PHE A 129 -1.40 -12.25 -0.46
C PHE A 129 -2.60 -11.31 -0.65
N PRO A 130 -3.16 -11.22 -1.88
CA PRO A 130 -4.27 -10.32 -2.18
C PRO A 130 -5.60 -10.84 -1.65
N LEU A 131 -6.38 -9.95 -1.06
CA LEU A 131 -7.75 -10.20 -0.60
C LEU A 131 -8.66 -9.09 -1.11
N SER A 132 -9.82 -9.43 -1.64
CA SER A 132 -10.95 -8.50 -1.71
C SER A 132 -11.72 -8.57 -0.40
N ILE A 133 -11.85 -7.45 0.30
CA ILE A 133 -12.49 -7.34 1.62
C ILE A 133 -13.59 -6.30 1.63
N GLY A 134 -14.64 -6.56 2.40
CA GLY A 134 -15.70 -5.60 2.69
C GLY A 134 -16.97 -6.26 3.26
N GLN A 135 -18.06 -5.52 3.46
CA GLN A 135 -18.08 -4.06 3.48
C GLN A 135 -17.17 -3.54 4.61
N LEU A 136 -16.33 -2.55 4.32
CA LEU A 136 -15.43 -1.95 5.30
C LEU A 136 -16.24 -1.15 6.33
N PRO A 137 -15.85 -1.16 7.62
CA PRO A 137 -16.59 -0.44 8.65
C PRO A 137 -16.57 1.07 8.41
N GLU A 138 -17.62 1.75 8.87
CA GLU A 138 -17.75 3.21 8.77
C GLU A 138 -17.36 3.94 10.07
N ASP A 139 -17.28 3.20 11.17
CA ASP A 139 -17.13 3.70 12.54
C ASP A 139 -15.67 3.70 13.05
N THR A 140 -14.70 3.33 12.21
CA THR A 140 -13.27 3.36 12.53
C THR A 140 -12.46 3.94 11.38
N ASP A 141 -11.28 4.49 11.70
CA ASP A 141 -10.31 5.01 10.73
C ASP A 141 -9.29 3.95 10.28
N GLN A 142 -9.27 2.79 10.92
CA GLN A 142 -8.30 1.74 10.61
C GLN A 142 -8.80 0.35 11.02
N LEU A 143 -8.25 -0.67 10.37
CA LEU A 143 -8.36 -2.07 10.76
C LEU A 143 -6.99 -2.62 11.12
N VAL A 144 -6.89 -3.31 12.26
CA VAL A 144 -5.65 -3.94 12.72
C VAL A 144 -5.77 -5.45 12.57
N PHE A 145 -4.88 -6.03 11.76
CA PHE A 145 -4.87 -7.46 11.48
C PHE A 145 -3.73 -8.12 12.26
N LYS A 146 -3.98 -9.27 12.88
CA LYS A 146 -2.95 -10.03 13.59
C LYS A 146 -2.41 -11.12 12.68
N ALA A 147 -1.15 -11.01 12.27
CA ALA A 147 -0.53 -11.98 11.38
C ALA A 147 0.43 -12.92 12.11
N ILE A 148 0.46 -14.18 11.71
CA ILE A 148 1.37 -15.20 12.22
C ILE A 148 2.11 -15.79 11.01
N GLN A 149 3.43 -15.78 11.08
CA GLN A 149 4.31 -16.27 10.04
C GLN A 149 5.07 -17.48 10.58
N THR A 150 4.91 -18.63 9.92
CA THR A 150 5.59 -19.87 10.30
C THR A 150 6.62 -20.22 9.24
N TYR A 151 7.82 -20.53 9.70
CA TYR A 151 8.94 -20.95 8.88
C TYR A 151 9.04 -22.48 8.81
N ASP A 152 9.68 -23.01 7.78
CA ASP A 152 9.89 -24.45 7.59
C ASP A 152 10.79 -25.10 8.67
N ASN A 153 11.67 -24.31 9.30
CA ASN A 153 12.43 -24.67 10.50
C ASN A 153 11.56 -24.74 11.79
N LYS A 154 10.23 -24.52 11.66
CA LYS A 154 9.21 -24.50 12.71
C LYS A 154 9.20 -23.25 13.60
N GLU A 155 10.02 -22.25 13.31
CA GLU A 155 9.95 -20.97 13.99
C GLU A 155 8.63 -20.25 13.65
N VAL A 156 8.10 -19.51 14.63
CA VAL A 156 6.85 -18.77 14.48
C VAL A 156 7.05 -17.32 14.95
N VAL A 157 6.90 -16.38 14.03
CA VAL A 157 6.88 -14.94 14.30
C VAL A 157 5.43 -14.46 14.37
N ARG A 158 5.13 -13.60 15.34
CA ARG A 158 3.78 -13.10 15.61
C ARG A 158 3.74 -11.59 15.45
N TRP A 159 3.27 -11.15 14.29
CA TRP A 159 3.01 -9.75 13.94
C TRP A 159 1.67 -9.31 14.55
N ILE A 160 1.67 -9.09 15.86
CA ILE A 160 0.46 -8.89 16.67
C ILE A 160 0.53 -7.70 17.62
N GLU A 161 1.66 -6.99 17.65
CA GLU A 161 1.87 -5.89 18.58
C GLU A 161 1.25 -4.59 18.04
N GLU A 162 0.40 -3.94 18.84
CA GLU A 162 -0.24 -2.70 18.42
C GLU A 162 0.67 -1.49 18.70
N GLN A 163 0.87 -0.66 17.67
CA GLN A 163 1.60 0.59 17.82
C GLN A 163 0.85 1.53 18.76
N LYS A 164 1.51 1.91 19.86
CA LYS A 164 0.99 2.94 20.76
C LYS A 164 1.45 4.32 20.29
N LYS A 165 0.55 5.30 20.31
CA LYS A 165 0.86 6.68 19.94
C LYS A 165 1.99 7.24 20.82
N GLY A 166 3.06 7.69 20.18
CA GLY A 166 4.23 8.28 20.86
C GLY A 166 5.17 7.27 21.53
N ALA A 167 4.93 5.98 21.38
CA ALA A 167 5.87 4.93 21.75
C ALA A 167 6.82 4.61 20.57
N GLU A 168 7.92 3.93 20.88
CA GLU A 168 8.79 3.32 19.86
C GLU A 168 8.02 2.29 19.03
N GLU A 169 8.50 2.01 17.81
CA GLU A 169 7.91 0.96 16.97
C GLU A 169 8.16 -0.41 17.60
N PRO A 170 7.13 -1.26 17.77
CA PRO A 170 7.31 -2.63 18.25
C PRO A 170 8.21 -3.44 17.31
N GLU A 171 8.78 -4.54 17.82
CA GLU A 171 9.60 -5.44 17.01
C GLU A 171 8.74 -6.25 16.01
N SER A 172 7.50 -6.57 16.36
CA SER A 172 6.59 -7.33 15.50
C SER A 172 5.22 -6.66 15.42
N PRO A 173 5.13 -5.49 14.78
CA PRO A 173 3.89 -4.72 14.73
C PRO A 173 2.81 -5.45 13.93
N ALA A 174 1.58 -5.36 14.39
CA ALA A 174 0.41 -5.85 13.69
C ALA A 174 0.15 -5.02 12.42
N PRO A 175 -0.11 -5.64 11.27
CA PRO A 175 -0.49 -4.93 10.05
C PRO A 175 -1.72 -4.03 10.25
N VAL A 176 -1.61 -2.75 9.89
CA VAL A 176 -2.70 -1.77 9.98
C VAL A 176 -3.13 -1.30 8.60
N LEU A 177 -4.41 -1.45 8.28
CA LEU A 177 -5.03 -0.86 7.09
C LEU A 177 -5.73 0.44 7.49
N ALA A 178 -5.23 1.58 7.00
CA ALA A 178 -5.93 2.85 7.13
C ALA A 178 -7.15 2.88 6.20
N LEU A 179 -8.28 3.38 6.71
CA LEU A 179 -9.51 3.57 5.96
C LEU A 179 -9.66 5.03 5.56
N THR A 180 -10.00 5.28 4.30
CA THR A 180 -10.26 6.63 3.79
C THR A 180 -11.71 7.03 4.05
N ALA A 181 -12.01 8.33 3.89
CA ALA A 181 -13.38 8.81 3.94
C ALA A 181 -14.28 8.01 2.97
N PRO A 182 -15.59 7.88 3.24
CA PRO A 182 -16.51 7.22 2.34
C PRO A 182 -16.41 7.82 0.93
N ALA A 183 -16.45 6.97 -0.09
CA ALA A 183 -16.47 7.45 -1.46
C ALA A 183 -17.74 8.29 -1.67
N THR A 184 -17.57 9.58 -1.99
CA THR A 184 -18.67 10.45 -2.41
C THR A 184 -19.01 10.12 -3.87
N GLY A 185 -19.69 9.00 -4.08
CA GLY A 185 -20.09 8.50 -5.39
C GLY A 185 -21.58 8.17 -5.39
N GLU A 186 -22.35 9.05 -6.01
CA GLU A 186 -23.75 8.91 -6.33
C GLU A 186 -24.01 7.51 -6.89
N HIS A 187 -24.90 6.75 -6.24
CA HIS A 187 -25.44 5.53 -6.84
C HIS A 187 -26.19 5.97 -8.10
N GLY A 188 -25.52 5.85 -9.24
CA GLY A 188 -26.01 6.28 -10.53
C GLY A 188 -27.38 5.66 -10.81
N ALA A 189 -28.42 6.47 -10.66
CA ALA A 189 -29.67 6.24 -11.34
C ALA A 189 -29.34 6.26 -12.84
N ALA A 190 -29.31 5.08 -13.45
CA ALA A 190 -29.26 4.95 -14.89
C ALA A 190 -30.45 5.73 -15.45
N ALA A 191 -30.18 6.90 -16.02
CA ALA A 191 -31.12 7.62 -16.84
C ALA A 191 -31.46 6.71 -18.03
N ASP A 192 -32.75 6.41 -18.15
CA ASP A 192 -33.40 5.78 -19.28
C ASP A 192 -32.96 6.46 -20.59
N ALA A 193 -31.98 5.86 -21.28
CA ALA A 193 -31.60 6.25 -22.62
C ALA A 193 -32.51 5.51 -23.60
N LYS A 194 -33.65 6.13 -23.89
CA LYS A 194 -34.58 5.73 -24.94
C LYS A 194 -33.91 5.85 -26.31
N SER A 195 -33.63 4.70 -26.93
CA SER A 195 -33.22 4.58 -28.33
C SER A 195 -34.21 5.27 -29.28
N ALA A 196 -33.67 6.09 -30.18
CA ALA A 196 -34.26 6.33 -31.50
C ALA A 196 -33.12 6.54 -32.51
N ASP A 197 -33.07 5.62 -33.47
CA ASP A 197 -32.22 5.57 -34.65
C ASP A 197 -32.64 6.61 -35.70
N ALA A 198 -31.67 7.17 -36.43
CA ALA A 198 -31.71 7.37 -37.89
C ALA A 198 -30.58 8.31 -38.40
N GLY A 199 -29.81 7.84 -39.40
CA GLY A 199 -29.56 8.62 -40.63
C GLY A 199 -28.15 9.20 -40.85
N ALA A 200 -27.50 8.67 -41.90
CA ALA A 200 -26.18 9.02 -42.44
C ALA A 200 -26.04 10.45 -43.05
N GLN A 201 -24.80 11.00 -43.08
CA GLN A 201 -23.98 11.26 -44.29
C GLN A 201 -22.81 12.24 -44.03
N ASP A 202 -21.75 12.04 -44.82
CA ASP A 202 -20.46 12.76 -44.95
C ASP A 202 -20.51 14.31 -44.93
N ALA A 203 -19.45 14.93 -44.37
CA ALA A 203 -18.55 15.83 -45.10
C ALA A 203 -17.49 16.52 -44.19
N ASP A 204 -16.27 16.53 -44.70
CA ASP A 204 -15.12 17.38 -44.38
C ASP A 204 -15.41 18.75 -43.69
N LYS A 205 -14.78 19.00 -42.53
CA LYS A 205 -14.15 20.30 -42.26
C LYS A 205 -13.16 20.28 -41.09
N LYS A 206 -11.90 20.50 -41.44
CA LYS A 206 -10.82 20.99 -40.57
C LYS A 206 -11.28 22.24 -39.79
N THR A 207 -11.31 22.17 -38.46
CA THR A 207 -11.18 23.34 -37.57
C THR A 207 -10.59 22.88 -36.24
N THR A 208 -9.42 23.42 -35.94
CA THR A 208 -8.77 23.50 -34.63
C THR A 208 -9.74 23.96 -33.54
N ALA A 209 -9.88 23.16 -32.48
CA ALA A 209 -10.38 23.63 -31.20
C ALA A 209 -9.54 22.98 -30.09
N ALA A 210 -8.94 23.86 -29.28
CA ALA A 210 -8.23 23.54 -28.06
C ALA A 210 -9.16 22.81 -27.09
N SER A 211 -8.66 21.74 -26.48
CA SER A 211 -9.27 21.11 -25.31
C SER A 211 -8.46 21.49 -24.09
N ASP A 212 -9.15 22.05 -23.10
CA ASP A 212 -8.66 22.43 -21.79
C ASP A 212 -7.83 21.34 -21.10
N ALA A 213 -6.54 21.60 -20.97
CA ALA A 213 -5.62 20.92 -20.07
C ALA A 213 -4.75 21.99 -19.39
N SER A 214 -5.34 22.81 -18.52
CA SER A 214 -4.74 24.11 -18.18
C SER A 214 -4.69 24.48 -16.69
N ALA A 215 -4.61 23.48 -15.79
CA ALA A 215 -4.25 23.73 -14.38
C ALA A 215 -3.00 22.97 -13.91
N SER A 216 -2.87 21.68 -14.28
CA SER A 216 -1.72 20.85 -13.90
C SER A 216 -0.47 21.12 -14.75
N ASP A 217 -0.63 21.37 -16.06
CA ASP A 217 0.50 21.59 -16.98
C ASP A 217 1.23 22.92 -16.71
N THR A 218 0.49 23.97 -16.31
CA THR A 218 1.09 25.26 -15.90
C THR A 218 1.91 25.12 -14.63
N THR A 219 1.40 24.42 -13.62
CA THR A 219 2.09 24.22 -12.34
C THR A 219 3.36 23.38 -12.51
N ALA A 220 3.28 22.30 -13.30
CA ALA A 220 4.42 21.44 -13.59
C ALA A 220 5.54 22.20 -14.33
N ARG A 221 5.18 23.05 -15.30
CA ARG A 221 6.15 23.87 -16.04
C ARG A 221 6.76 24.96 -15.16
N VAL A 222 5.99 25.62 -14.30
CA VAL A 222 6.50 26.64 -13.38
C VAL A 222 7.50 26.01 -12.40
N LEU A 223 7.17 24.86 -11.81
CA LEU A 223 8.09 24.14 -10.92
C LEU A 223 9.35 23.65 -11.65
N GLY A 224 9.21 23.17 -12.89
CA GLY A 224 10.35 22.77 -13.72
C GLY A 224 11.30 23.94 -14.02
N ILE A 225 10.75 25.11 -14.37
CA ILE A 225 11.54 26.31 -14.64
C ILE A 225 12.25 26.81 -13.37
N VAL A 226 11.55 26.85 -12.23
CA VAL A 226 12.14 27.24 -10.94
C VAL A 226 13.27 26.28 -10.55
N GLY A 227 13.07 24.97 -10.72
CA GLY A 227 14.10 23.96 -10.47
C GLY A 227 15.36 24.15 -11.33
N ILE A 228 15.20 24.44 -12.62
CA ILE A 228 16.33 24.73 -13.52
C ILE A 228 17.06 26.00 -13.11
N VAL A 229 16.35 27.07 -12.77
CA VAL A 229 16.97 28.34 -12.35
C VAL A 229 17.78 28.17 -11.06
N ILE A 230 17.24 27.44 -10.08
CA ILE A 230 17.95 27.13 -8.83
C ILE A 230 19.18 26.24 -9.12
N GLY A 231 19.04 25.23 -9.97
CA GLY A 231 20.15 24.37 -10.39
C GLY A 231 21.28 25.14 -11.06
N VAL A 232 20.95 26.04 -11.99
CA VAL A 232 21.93 26.90 -12.68
C VAL A 232 22.61 27.88 -11.72
N ALA A 233 21.85 28.50 -10.81
CA ALA A 233 22.41 29.37 -9.78
C ALA A 233 23.37 28.61 -8.84
N GLY A 234 23.02 27.36 -8.47
CA GLY A 234 23.87 26.49 -7.67
C GLY A 234 25.18 26.13 -8.38
N VAL A 235 25.13 25.78 -9.66
CA VAL A 235 26.33 25.50 -10.48
C VAL A 235 27.19 26.74 -10.63
N ALA A 236 26.60 27.90 -10.94
CA ALA A 236 27.33 29.17 -11.08
C ALA A 236 28.01 29.58 -9.77
N PHE A 237 27.32 29.44 -8.64
CA PHE A 237 27.90 29.69 -7.32
C PHE A 237 29.03 28.71 -6.98
N GLY A 238 28.87 27.43 -7.32
CA GLY A 238 29.90 26.40 -7.17
C GLY A 238 31.16 26.72 -7.99
N VAL A 239 31.01 27.14 -9.25
CA VAL A 239 32.13 27.52 -10.13
C VAL A 239 32.82 28.80 -9.66
N LEU A 240 32.08 29.82 -9.20
CA LEU A 240 32.65 31.06 -8.67
C LEU A 240 33.34 30.86 -7.32
N ALA A 241 32.78 30.03 -6.43
CA ALA A 241 33.39 29.67 -5.15
C ALA A 241 34.62 28.75 -5.31
N GLY A 242 34.69 28.01 -6.43
CA GLY A 242 35.86 27.24 -6.85
C GLY A 242 37.00 28.12 -7.37
N ARG A 243 36.70 29.13 -8.22
CA ARG A 243 37.71 30.03 -8.80
C ARG A 243 38.38 30.96 -7.78
N ARG A 244 37.69 31.33 -6.70
CA ARG A 244 38.27 32.16 -5.62
C ARG A 244 39.27 31.42 -4.71
N ARG A 245 39.49 30.12 -4.91
CA ARG A 245 40.48 29.32 -4.16
C ARG A 245 41.83 29.13 -4.89
N THR A 246 41.98 29.65 -6.10
CA THR A 246 43.20 29.54 -6.92
C THR A 246 43.85 30.90 -7.21
N ALA A 247 43.63 31.90 -6.34
CA ALA A 247 44.39 33.14 -6.30
C ALA A 247 45.07 33.26 -4.93
#